data_AF-A0A8G1VZY7-F1
#
_entry.id   AF-A0A8G1VZY7-F1
#
_cell.length_a   1.000
_cell.length_b   1.000
_cell.length_c   1.000
_cell.angle_alpha   90.00
_cell.angle_beta   90.00
_cell.angle_gamma   90.00
#
_symmetry.space_group_name_H-M   'P 1'
#
loop_
_entity.id
_entity.type
_entity.pdbx_description
1 polymer ?
#
loop_
_entity_poly.entity_id
_entity_poly.type
_entity_poly.pdbx_seq_one_letter_code
_entity_poly.pdbx_strand_id
1 'polypeptide(L)'
;MRLITFLPTLAAFYLAHGLEAPLPGYGVEEFSWEMETSPGGPTVILSGTVQEIYAELIKINPTYDGDFAELAANNTLAAENHVDTSSSSSLHKRNDVTCNNYPQAIRRRIEEGISYLRGVSGQPRNGPGPGNCGRVSCSYNSAIWWCNDNTAPKTLPSFNNIADGAQVVINQCDPTGVYVSGEENHADKWRALVRSNAC
;
A
#
# COMPACT_ATOMS: atom_id res chain seq x y z
N MET A 1 62.03 -16.09 -17.61
CA MET A 1 61.22 -16.22 -16.38
C MET A 1 60.10 -15.19 -16.48
N ARG A 2 58.87 -15.59 -16.87
CA ARG A 2 57.72 -14.68 -16.98
C ARG A 2 56.89 -14.80 -15.70
N LEU A 3 56.79 -13.72 -14.92
CA LEU A 3 55.89 -13.65 -13.78
C LEU A 3 54.46 -13.48 -14.30
N ILE A 4 53.59 -14.42 -13.95
CA ILE A 4 52.14 -14.31 -14.17
C ILE A 4 51.55 -13.76 -12.87
N THR A 5 51.13 -12.51 -12.88
CA THR A 5 50.38 -11.89 -11.78
C THR A 5 48.91 -12.26 -11.93
N PHE A 6 48.42 -13.12 -11.03
CA PHE A 6 46.99 -13.38 -10.89
C PHE A 6 46.35 -12.26 -10.06
N LEU A 7 45.48 -11.46 -10.69
CA LEU A 7 44.61 -10.51 -10.01
C LEU A 7 43.42 -11.29 -9.41
N PRO A 8 43.15 -11.19 -8.10
CA PRO A 8 41.99 -11.81 -7.51
C PRO A 8 40.74 -11.02 -7.93
N THR A 9 39.86 -11.65 -8.69
CA THR A 9 38.51 -11.13 -8.95
C THR A 9 37.70 -11.22 -7.67
N LEU A 10 37.56 -10.10 -6.95
CA LEU A 10 36.55 -9.97 -5.91
C LEU A 10 35.17 -10.00 -6.57
N ALA A 11 34.51 -11.15 -6.53
CA ALA A 11 33.08 -11.23 -6.80
C ALA A 11 32.35 -10.53 -5.65
N ALA A 12 31.79 -9.36 -5.92
CA ALA A 12 30.88 -8.69 -4.99
C ALA A 12 29.61 -9.55 -4.87
N PHE A 13 29.46 -10.26 -3.75
CA PHE A 13 28.19 -10.88 -3.38
C PHE A 13 27.23 -9.77 -2.98
N TYR A 14 26.38 -9.35 -3.91
CA TYR A 14 25.18 -8.60 -3.57
C TYR A 14 24.24 -9.54 -2.82
N LEU A 15 24.13 -9.39 -1.51
CA LEU A 15 23.05 -10.01 -0.74
C LEU A 15 21.74 -9.36 -1.20
N ALA A 16 21.01 -10.06 -2.08
CA ALA A 16 19.60 -9.79 -2.30
C ALA A 16 18.89 -10.04 -0.98
N HIS A 17 18.59 -8.98 -0.24
CA HIS A 17 17.76 -9.07 0.96
C HIS A 17 16.34 -9.32 0.46
N GLY A 18 15.88 -10.57 0.54
CA GLY A 18 14.48 -10.89 0.27
C GLY A 18 13.57 -10.10 1.19
N LEU A 19 12.48 -9.56 0.66
CA LEU A 19 11.49 -8.86 1.46
C LEU A 19 10.88 -9.84 2.48
N GLU A 20 10.96 -9.52 3.77
CA GLU A 20 10.45 -10.36 4.85
C GLU A 20 9.07 -9.92 5.33
N ALA A 21 8.24 -10.89 5.71
CA ALA A 21 6.84 -10.67 6.04
C ALA A 21 6.69 -9.82 7.31
N PRO A 22 5.59 -9.04 7.41
CA PRO A 22 5.36 -8.22 8.58
C PRO A 22 4.94 -9.04 9.81
N LEU A 23 4.63 -10.33 9.66
CA LEU A 23 4.14 -11.19 10.74
C LEU A 23 4.86 -12.56 10.69
N PRO A 24 5.23 -13.14 11.85
CA PRO A 24 5.80 -14.49 11.87
C PRO A 24 4.83 -15.52 11.27
N GLY A 25 5.33 -16.39 10.39
CA GLY A 25 4.53 -17.41 9.71
C GLY A 25 3.72 -16.92 8.52
N TYR A 26 3.87 -15.64 8.13
CA TYR A 26 3.27 -15.07 6.92
C TYR A 26 4.26 -15.16 5.76
N GLY A 27 3.73 -15.26 4.54
CA GLY A 27 4.49 -15.12 3.30
C GLY A 27 4.59 -13.65 2.87
N VAL A 28 5.53 -13.38 1.96
CA VAL A 28 5.60 -12.14 1.21
C VAL A 28 5.39 -12.44 -0.26
N GLU A 29 4.48 -11.72 -0.87
CA GLU A 29 4.33 -11.70 -2.32
C GLU A 29 4.74 -10.31 -2.83
N GLU A 30 5.61 -10.29 -3.84
CA GLU A 30 5.80 -9.08 -4.65
C GLU A 30 4.53 -8.89 -5.47
N PHE A 31 3.70 -7.93 -5.05
CA PHE A 31 2.48 -7.64 -5.78
C PHE A 31 2.77 -6.96 -7.11
N SER A 32 2.06 -7.42 -8.12
CA SER A 32 1.91 -6.74 -9.40
C SER A 32 0.55 -6.03 -9.44
N TRP A 33 0.56 -4.76 -9.83
CA TRP A 33 -0.55 -3.83 -9.74
C TRP A 33 -1.00 -3.54 -11.17
N GLU A 34 -2.27 -3.78 -11.45
CA GLU A 34 -2.87 -3.37 -12.71
C GLU A 34 -3.32 -1.91 -12.60
N MET A 35 -2.67 -1.03 -13.38
CA MET A 35 -2.82 0.42 -13.32
C MET A 35 -3.32 0.96 -14.64
N GLU A 36 -4.33 1.82 -14.61
CA GLU A 36 -4.67 2.64 -15.78
C GLU A 36 -3.64 3.76 -15.93
N THR A 37 -3.09 3.95 -17.13
CA THR A 37 -2.12 5.04 -17.38
C THR A 37 -2.80 6.38 -17.67
N SER A 38 -4.09 6.34 -18.00
CA SER A 38 -4.98 7.48 -18.25
C SER A 38 -6.42 7.05 -17.98
N PRO A 39 -7.34 7.96 -17.63
CA PRO A 39 -8.76 7.65 -17.40
C PRO A 39 -9.38 6.76 -18.48
N GLY A 40 -9.80 5.54 -18.13
CA GLY A 40 -10.44 4.60 -19.07
C GLY A 40 -9.54 4.11 -20.21
N GLY A 41 -8.23 4.31 -20.08
CA GLY A 41 -7.22 3.94 -21.06
C GLY A 41 -6.69 2.50 -20.92
N PRO A 42 -5.56 2.17 -21.58
CA PRO A 42 -4.93 0.86 -21.42
C PRO A 42 -4.38 0.68 -20.01
N THR A 43 -4.40 -0.57 -19.53
CA THR A 43 -3.79 -0.95 -18.26
C THR A 43 -2.36 -1.45 -18.46
N VAL A 44 -1.52 -1.18 -17.46
CA VAL A 44 -0.15 -1.71 -17.34
C VAL A 44 -0.02 -2.48 -16.03
N ILE A 45 0.82 -3.51 -16.03
CA ILE A 45 1.14 -4.27 -14.82
C ILE A 45 2.50 -3.77 -14.30
N LEU A 46 2.49 -3.13 -13.12
CA LEU A 46 3.68 -2.60 -12.46
C LEU A 46 3.90 -3.33 -11.13
N SER A 47 5.14 -3.64 -10.77
CA SER A 47 5.44 -4.32 -9.50
C SER A 47 6.29 -3.40 -8.62
N GLY A 48 6.02 -3.39 -7.32
CA GLY A 48 6.72 -2.55 -6.34
C GLY A 48 5.80 -1.88 -5.33
N THR A 49 6.35 -0.91 -4.61
CA THR A 49 5.64 -0.01 -3.70
C THR A 49 4.87 1.04 -4.48
N VAL A 50 3.88 1.66 -3.84
CA VAL A 50 3.10 2.74 -4.47
C VAL A 50 3.98 3.91 -4.93
N GLN A 51 5.09 4.20 -4.25
CA GLN A 51 6.03 5.25 -4.64
C GLN A 51 6.76 4.90 -5.94
N GLU A 52 7.24 3.66 -6.08
CA GLU A 52 7.90 3.17 -7.29
C GLU A 52 6.92 3.14 -8.46
N ILE A 53 5.71 2.66 -8.22
CA ILE A 53 4.64 2.60 -9.22
C ILE A 53 4.23 3.98 -9.67
N TYR A 54 4.01 4.91 -8.74
CA TYR A 54 3.69 6.29 -9.07
C TYR A 54 4.82 6.94 -9.90
N ALA A 55 6.09 6.69 -9.55
CA ALA A 55 7.21 7.20 -10.34
C ALA A 55 7.23 6.65 -11.78
N GLU A 56 6.87 5.38 -11.99
CA GLU A 56 6.72 4.82 -13.34
C GLU A 56 5.50 5.39 -14.07
N LEU A 57 4.36 5.60 -13.39
CA LEU A 57 3.17 6.21 -13.98
C LEU A 57 3.43 7.62 -14.49
N ILE A 58 4.17 8.45 -13.74
CA ILE A 58 4.55 9.80 -14.18
C ILE A 58 5.49 9.77 -15.40
N LYS A 59 6.34 8.74 -15.54
CA LYS A 59 7.17 8.57 -16.75
C LYS A 59 6.33 8.22 -17.97
N ILE A 60 5.31 7.39 -17.79
CA ILE A 60 4.41 6.93 -18.86
C ILE A 60 3.47 8.07 -19.28
N ASN A 61 2.86 8.74 -18.30
CA ASN A 61 1.94 9.85 -18.50
C ASN A 61 2.31 11.03 -17.59
N PRO A 62 3.05 12.03 -18.10
CA PRO A 62 3.41 13.22 -17.33
C PRO A 62 2.22 14.08 -16.87
N THR A 63 1.02 13.91 -17.45
CA THR A 63 -0.21 14.62 -17.04
C THR A 63 -1.14 13.78 -16.17
N TYR A 64 -0.69 12.60 -15.73
CA TYR A 64 -1.48 11.62 -14.97
C TYR A 64 -2.34 12.24 -13.86
N ASP A 65 -1.74 13.04 -12.97
CA ASP A 65 -2.48 13.67 -11.86
C ASP A 65 -3.60 14.58 -12.35
N GLY A 66 -3.37 15.33 -13.44
CA GLY A 66 -4.36 16.23 -14.03
C GLY A 66 -5.52 15.47 -14.66
N ASP A 67 -5.21 14.43 -15.43
CA ASP A 67 -6.21 13.62 -16.14
C ASP A 67 -7.17 12.93 -15.15
N PHE A 68 -6.64 12.34 -14.07
CA PHE A 68 -7.45 11.69 -13.05
C PHE A 68 -8.17 12.68 -12.11
N ALA A 69 -7.59 13.87 -11.86
CA ALA A 69 -8.28 14.93 -11.13
C ALA A 69 -9.50 15.47 -11.91
N GLU A 70 -9.38 15.62 -13.23
CA GLU A 70 -10.50 16.04 -14.09
C GLU A 70 -11.63 15.00 -14.09
N LEU A 71 -11.30 13.71 -14.21
CA LEU A 71 -12.28 12.63 -14.11
C LEU A 71 -13.01 12.66 -12.75
N ALA A 72 -12.26 12.82 -11.65
CA ALA A 72 -12.83 12.89 -10.31
C ALA A 72 -13.79 14.08 -10.17
N ALA A 73 -13.40 15.26 -10.66
CA ALA A 73 -14.24 16.46 -10.66
C ALA A 73 -15.54 16.24 -11.47
N ASN A 74 -15.45 15.65 -12.65
CA ASN A 74 -16.60 15.33 -13.49
C ASN A 74 -17.57 14.36 -12.81
N ASN A 75 -17.04 13.36 -12.10
CA ASN A 75 -17.85 12.41 -11.34
C ASN A 75 -18.51 13.06 -10.11
N THR A 76 -17.84 13.98 -9.41
CA THR A 76 -18.47 14.74 -8.31
C THR A 76 -19.60 15.64 -8.81
N LEU A 77 -19.44 16.30 -9.95
CA LEU A 77 -20.51 17.09 -10.58
C LEU A 77 -21.70 16.22 -11.01
N ALA A 78 -21.44 14.97 -11.41
CA ALA A 78 -22.51 14.00 -11.70
C ALA A 78 -23.20 13.48 -10.42
N ALA A 79 -22.46 13.33 -9.31
CA ALA A 79 -22.97 12.84 -8.03
C ALA A 79 -23.77 13.89 -7.24
N GLU A 80 -23.53 15.19 -7.46
CA GLU A 80 -24.31 16.29 -6.85
C GLU A 80 -25.79 16.29 -7.29
N ASN A 81 -26.18 15.48 -8.28
CA ASN A 81 -27.59 15.26 -8.67
C ASN A 81 -28.31 14.15 -7.89
N HIS A 82 -27.66 13.48 -6.93
CA HIS A 82 -28.29 12.48 -6.06
C HIS A 82 -27.96 12.75 -4.59
N VAL A 83 -28.64 13.74 -4.01
CA VAL A 83 -28.69 13.92 -2.55
C VAL A 83 -29.65 12.88 -1.96
N ASP A 84 -29.12 11.71 -1.63
CA ASP A 84 -29.87 10.76 -0.81
C ASP A 84 -29.65 11.11 0.67
N THR A 85 -30.59 11.89 1.23
CA THR A 85 -30.63 12.19 2.67
C THR A 85 -31.17 10.97 3.40
N SER A 86 -30.27 10.07 3.78
CA SER A 86 -30.56 9.00 4.73
C SER A 86 -29.52 8.97 5.84
N SER A 87 -29.56 10.00 6.68
CA SER A 87 -28.95 10.00 8.00
C SER A 87 -29.67 8.99 8.90
N SER A 88 -29.34 7.71 8.76
CA SER A 88 -29.60 6.69 9.77
C SER A 88 -28.35 6.56 10.63
N SER A 89 -28.47 6.97 11.89
CA SER A 89 -27.48 6.69 12.94
C SER A 89 -27.49 5.20 13.28
N SER A 90 -27.04 4.38 12.33
CA SER A 90 -26.71 3.00 12.64
C SER A 90 -25.40 3.02 13.44
N LEU A 91 -25.40 2.41 14.63
CA LEU A 91 -24.18 2.16 15.39
C LEU A 91 -23.30 1.25 14.53
N HIS A 92 -22.42 1.84 13.73
CA HIS A 92 -21.44 1.09 12.96
C HIS A 92 -20.54 0.36 13.95
N LYS A 93 -20.29 -0.92 13.67
CA LYS A 93 -19.32 -1.73 14.41
C LYS A 93 -18.00 -0.94 14.46
N ARG A 94 -17.44 -0.73 15.65
CA ARG A 94 -16.10 -0.12 15.79
C ARG A 94 -15.13 -0.94 14.94
N ASN A 95 -14.29 -0.26 14.17
CA ASN A 95 -13.19 -0.88 13.44
C ASN A 95 -12.39 -1.75 14.43
N ASP A 96 -12.02 -2.97 14.00
CA ASP A 96 -11.27 -3.90 14.85
C ASP A 96 -9.79 -3.54 14.79
N VAL A 97 -9.40 -2.59 15.64
CA VAL A 97 -8.08 -1.97 15.63
C VAL A 97 -7.27 -2.45 16.83
N THR A 98 -6.07 -2.95 16.56
CA THR A 98 -5.06 -3.25 17.58
C THR A 98 -3.90 -2.27 17.45
N CYS A 99 -3.51 -1.64 18.56
CA CYS A 99 -2.52 -0.58 18.58
C CYS A 99 -1.24 -0.99 19.31
N ASN A 100 -0.12 -0.42 18.88
CA ASN A 100 1.18 -0.52 19.57
C ASN A 100 1.66 -1.97 19.79
N ASN A 101 1.28 -2.87 18.87
CA ASN A 101 1.68 -4.28 18.86
C ASN A 101 2.89 -4.57 17.95
N TYR A 102 3.46 -3.55 17.29
CA TYR A 102 4.64 -3.69 16.43
C TYR A 102 5.69 -2.61 16.72
N PRO A 103 6.92 -2.74 16.20
CA PRO A 103 7.87 -1.63 16.15
C PRO A 103 7.24 -0.42 15.45
N GLN A 104 7.38 0.76 16.04
CA GLN A 104 6.66 1.95 15.56
C GLN A 104 7.30 2.58 14.32
N ALA A 105 6.47 2.96 13.37
CA ALA A 105 6.82 3.73 12.17
C ALA A 105 6.74 5.24 12.44
N ILE A 106 7.38 6.05 11.60
CA ILE A 106 7.25 7.51 11.63
C ILE A 106 5.90 7.89 11.04
N ARG A 107 5.01 8.48 11.84
CA ARG A 107 3.62 8.82 11.44
C ARG A 107 3.57 9.59 10.12
N ARG A 108 4.40 10.64 9.99
CA ARG A 108 4.44 11.46 8.78
C ARG A 108 4.72 10.67 7.50
N ARG A 109 5.55 9.62 7.58
CA ARG A 109 5.88 8.78 6.41
C ARG A 109 4.74 7.84 6.05
N ILE A 110 3.95 7.44 7.04
CA ILE A 110 2.70 6.71 6.83
C ILE A 110 1.66 7.62 6.18
N GLU A 111 1.50 8.86 6.64
CA GLU A 111 0.63 9.86 6.01
C GLU A 111 1.00 10.12 4.55
N GLU A 112 2.30 10.30 4.25
CA GLU A 112 2.80 10.41 2.87
C GLU A 112 2.46 9.16 2.04
N GLY A 113 2.64 7.95 2.61
CA GLY A 113 2.25 6.69 1.97
C GLY A 113 0.75 6.59 1.69
N ILE A 114 -0.10 7.03 2.61
CA ILE A 114 -1.56 7.13 2.44
C ILE A 114 -1.89 8.08 1.28
N SER A 115 -1.23 9.23 1.20
CA SER A 115 -1.41 10.17 0.09
C SER A 115 -1.07 9.55 -1.26
N TYR A 116 0.03 8.81 -1.38
CA TYR A 116 0.36 8.10 -2.63
C TYR A 116 -0.69 7.05 -2.99
N LEU A 117 -1.15 6.24 -2.02
CA LEU A 117 -2.20 5.24 -2.25
C LEU A 117 -3.52 5.86 -2.75
N ARG A 118 -3.84 7.08 -2.32
CA ARG A 118 -5.01 7.82 -2.80
C ARG A 118 -4.84 8.41 -4.19
N GLY A 119 -3.60 8.65 -4.62
CA GLY A 119 -3.28 9.22 -5.93
C GLY A 119 -3.23 8.20 -7.07
N VAL A 120 -3.27 6.89 -6.76
CA VAL A 120 -3.18 5.84 -7.77
C VAL A 120 -4.54 5.20 -8.05
N SER A 121 -4.83 4.96 -9.34
CA SER A 121 -6.05 4.30 -9.80
C SER A 121 -5.89 2.77 -9.82
N GLY A 122 -6.96 2.03 -10.13
CA GLY A 122 -6.88 0.57 -10.29
C GLY A 122 -7.30 -0.23 -9.04
N GLN A 123 -7.25 -1.56 -9.19
CA GLN A 123 -7.76 -2.52 -8.21
C GLN A 123 -6.62 -3.42 -7.69
N PRO A 124 -6.18 -3.24 -6.44
CA PRO A 124 -5.14 -4.10 -5.91
C PRO A 124 -5.63 -5.54 -5.77
N ARG A 125 -4.79 -6.50 -6.15
CA ARG A 125 -5.03 -7.94 -5.99
C ARG A 125 -3.90 -8.58 -5.19
N ASN A 126 -4.27 -9.45 -4.26
CA ASN A 126 -3.35 -10.23 -3.43
C ASN A 126 -3.74 -11.71 -3.53
N GLY A 127 -2.74 -12.59 -3.63
CA GLY A 127 -2.91 -14.03 -3.68
C GLY A 127 -3.64 -14.58 -2.45
N PRO A 128 -4.07 -15.86 -2.48
CA PRO A 128 -4.76 -16.47 -1.36
C PRO A 128 -3.85 -16.51 -0.12
N GLY A 129 -4.43 -16.18 1.03
CA GLY A 129 -3.87 -16.46 2.35
C GLY A 129 -4.30 -17.84 2.88
N PRO A 130 -4.38 -18.02 4.21
CA PRO A 130 -4.09 -17.02 5.23
C PRO A 130 -2.60 -16.66 5.22
N GLY A 131 -2.28 -15.44 5.59
CA GLY A 131 -0.90 -15.08 5.82
C GLY A 131 -0.17 -14.42 4.65
N ASN A 132 -0.87 -13.97 3.62
CA ASN A 132 -0.19 -13.38 2.46
C ASN A 132 -0.21 -11.85 2.54
N CYS A 133 0.95 -11.25 2.83
CA CYS A 133 1.10 -9.81 2.90
C CYS A 133 1.96 -9.30 1.76
N GLY A 134 1.76 -8.03 1.43
CA GLY A 134 2.78 -7.30 0.72
C GLY A 134 2.78 -5.83 1.04
N ARG A 135 3.95 -5.27 0.81
CA ARG A 135 4.34 -3.96 1.28
C ARG A 135 3.89 -2.93 0.27
N VAL A 136 2.76 -2.30 0.54
CA VAL A 136 2.16 -1.36 -0.40
C VAL A 136 2.83 0.02 -0.36
N SER A 137 3.51 0.36 0.73
CA SER A 137 4.29 1.58 0.88
C SER A 137 5.43 1.35 1.87
N CYS A 138 6.61 1.92 1.58
CA CYS A 138 7.73 1.92 2.51
C CYS A 138 8.58 3.17 2.31
N SER A 139 8.82 3.94 3.37
CA SER A 139 9.79 5.05 3.34
C SER A 139 10.37 5.32 4.71
N TYR A 140 11.68 5.61 4.82
CA TYR A 140 12.39 5.84 6.09
C TYR A 140 12.00 4.82 7.18
N ASN A 141 12.13 3.54 6.84
CA ASN A 141 11.75 2.40 7.68
C ASN A 141 10.32 2.40 8.22
N SER A 142 9.39 3.05 7.51
CA SER A 142 7.97 3.18 7.87
C SER A 142 7.14 2.56 6.77
N ALA A 143 6.44 1.47 7.07
CA ALA A 143 5.74 0.69 6.05
C ALA A 143 4.24 0.58 6.33
N ILE A 144 3.49 0.57 5.22
CA ILE A 144 2.09 0.16 5.17
C ILE A 144 2.06 -1.20 4.47
N TRP A 145 1.38 -2.14 5.09
CA TRP A 145 1.18 -3.49 4.59
C TRP A 145 -0.29 -3.76 4.35
N TRP A 146 -0.57 -4.49 3.30
CA TRP A 146 -1.87 -5.10 3.06
C TRP A 146 -1.73 -6.61 3.13
N CYS A 147 -2.49 -7.24 4.01
CA CYS A 147 -2.49 -8.70 4.14
C CYS A 147 -3.86 -9.28 3.82
N ASN A 148 -3.86 -10.35 3.04
CA ASN A 148 -5.02 -11.20 2.79
C ASN A 148 -4.98 -12.40 3.74
N ASP A 149 -5.94 -12.45 4.66
CA ASP A 149 -6.11 -13.55 5.60
C ASP A 149 -7.18 -14.55 5.15
N ASN A 150 -7.77 -14.31 3.97
CA ASN A 150 -8.73 -15.20 3.36
C ASN A 150 -7.99 -16.33 2.62
N THR A 151 -8.57 -17.52 2.58
CA THR A 151 -8.00 -18.66 1.83
C THR A 151 -8.15 -18.52 0.32
N ALA A 152 -8.86 -17.50 -0.16
CA ALA A 152 -9.05 -17.19 -1.57
C ALA A 152 -8.30 -15.89 -1.94
N PRO A 153 -7.89 -15.71 -3.22
CA PRO A 153 -7.36 -14.44 -3.69
C PRO A 153 -8.34 -13.30 -3.42
N LYS A 154 -7.81 -12.12 -3.11
CA LYS A 154 -8.62 -10.95 -2.79
C LYS A 154 -8.25 -9.78 -3.69
N THR A 155 -9.28 -9.17 -4.27
CA THR A 155 -9.21 -7.90 -4.98
C THR A 155 -9.99 -6.87 -4.19
N LEU A 156 -9.42 -5.68 -3.96
CA LEU A 156 -10.15 -4.56 -3.37
C LEU A 156 -10.66 -3.62 -4.47
N PRO A 157 -11.77 -2.89 -4.23
CA PRO A 157 -12.32 -1.95 -5.20
C PRO A 157 -11.35 -0.85 -5.62
N SER A 158 -10.43 -0.44 -4.73
CA SER A 158 -9.41 0.56 -5.02
C SER A 158 -8.27 0.55 -3.99
N PHE A 159 -7.18 1.26 -4.28
CA PHE A 159 -6.12 1.55 -3.32
C PHE A 159 -6.58 2.43 -2.14
N ASN A 160 -7.67 3.19 -2.31
CA ASN A 160 -8.29 3.95 -1.22
C ASN A 160 -8.71 3.04 -0.07
N ASN A 161 -9.10 1.79 -0.33
CA ASN A 161 -9.46 0.85 0.73
C ASN A 161 -8.30 0.58 1.69
N ILE A 162 -7.08 0.43 1.15
CA ILE A 162 -5.87 0.20 1.95
C ILE A 162 -5.45 1.50 2.65
N ALA A 163 -5.57 2.63 1.95
CA ALA A 163 -5.29 3.96 2.49
C ALA A 163 -6.19 4.29 3.68
N ASP A 164 -7.48 4.00 3.57
CA ASP A 164 -8.47 4.21 4.64
C ASP A 164 -8.18 3.30 5.84
N GLY A 165 -7.76 2.05 5.58
CA GLY A 165 -7.34 1.15 6.64
C GLY A 165 -6.12 1.67 7.43
N ALA A 166 -5.10 2.15 6.72
CA ALA A 166 -3.95 2.79 7.37
C ALA A 166 -4.34 4.11 8.07
N GLN A 167 -5.27 4.88 7.50
CA GLN A 167 -5.77 6.12 8.09
C GLN A 167 -6.50 5.86 9.43
N VAL A 168 -7.28 4.79 9.51
CA VAL A 168 -7.93 4.34 10.75
C VAL A 168 -6.88 4.01 11.82
N VAL A 169 -5.83 3.27 11.46
CA VAL A 169 -4.73 2.93 12.39
C VAL A 169 -4.07 4.21 12.93
N ILE A 170 -3.72 5.18 12.07
CA ILE A 170 -3.08 6.42 12.56
C ILE A 170 -4.02 7.31 13.36
N ASN A 171 -5.32 7.28 13.11
CA ASN A 171 -6.29 8.09 13.85
C ASN A 171 -6.59 7.50 15.23
N GLN A 172 -6.59 6.17 15.37
CA GLN A 172 -6.98 5.51 16.63
C GLN A 172 -5.78 5.17 17.51
N CYS A 173 -4.64 4.79 16.94
CA CYS A 173 -3.52 4.27 17.73
C CYS A 173 -2.61 5.33 18.31
N ASP A 174 -2.42 6.44 17.60
CA ASP A 174 -1.70 7.60 18.12
C ASP A 174 -2.06 8.89 17.35
N PRO A 175 -3.22 9.52 17.63
CA PRO A 175 -3.73 10.65 16.83
C PRO A 175 -2.84 11.89 16.85
N THR A 176 -2.00 12.05 17.86
CA THR A 176 -1.15 13.25 18.04
C THR A 176 0.34 12.93 18.16
N GLY A 177 0.73 11.66 18.17
CA GLY A 177 2.11 11.24 18.31
C GLY A 177 2.92 11.25 17.03
N VAL A 178 4.24 11.18 17.22
CA VAL A 178 5.23 11.16 16.13
C VAL A 178 5.40 9.76 15.55
N TYR A 179 5.14 8.74 16.36
CA TYR A 179 5.35 7.35 16.04
C TYR A 179 4.03 6.59 16.14
N VAL A 180 3.83 5.60 15.28
CA VAL A 180 2.59 4.84 15.25
C VAL A 180 2.86 3.40 14.83
N SER A 181 2.12 2.48 15.43
CA SER A 181 1.97 1.13 14.89
C SER A 181 0.61 0.57 15.26
N GLY A 182 0.14 -0.34 14.43
CA GLY A 182 -1.11 -1.04 14.66
C GLY A 182 -1.57 -1.77 13.42
N GLU A 183 -2.72 -2.40 13.54
CA GLU A 183 -3.44 -3.02 12.44
C GLU A 183 -4.94 -2.77 12.57
N GLU A 184 -5.61 -2.65 11.43
CA GLU A 184 -7.07 -2.72 11.33
C GLU A 184 -7.45 -4.04 10.65
N ASN A 185 -8.29 -4.82 11.33
CA ASN A 185 -8.83 -6.07 10.83
C ASN A 185 -10.23 -5.86 10.22
N HIS A 186 -10.39 -6.23 8.95
CA HIS A 186 -11.68 -6.18 8.27
C HIS A 186 -12.43 -7.51 8.37
N ALA A 187 -13.76 -7.43 8.46
CA ALA A 187 -14.63 -8.60 8.63
C ALA A 187 -14.54 -9.61 7.47
N ASP A 188 -14.15 -9.16 6.29
CA ASP A 188 -13.94 -9.97 5.09
C ASP A 188 -12.50 -10.50 4.96
N LYS A 189 -11.78 -10.59 6.09
CA LYS A 189 -10.50 -11.28 6.28
C LYS A 189 -9.34 -10.68 5.47
N TRP A 190 -9.18 -9.38 5.57
CA TRP A 190 -7.93 -8.71 5.21
C TRP A 190 -7.63 -7.64 6.25
N ARG A 191 -6.39 -7.15 6.26
CA ARG A 191 -5.95 -6.11 7.20
C ARG A 191 -5.04 -5.07 6.56
N ALA A 192 -5.15 -3.85 7.06
CA ALA A 192 -4.13 -2.83 6.90
C ALA A 192 -3.23 -2.84 8.13
N LEU A 193 -1.91 -2.89 7.92
CA LEU A 193 -0.93 -2.96 9.01
C LEU A 193 0.11 -1.85 8.85
N VAL A 194 0.34 -1.10 9.91
CA VAL A 194 1.34 -0.03 10.00
C VAL A 194 2.41 -0.43 11.01
N ARG A 195 3.66 -0.51 10.55
CA ARG A 195 4.81 -0.81 11.40
C ARG A 195 6.12 -0.30 10.82
N SER A 196 7.15 -0.23 11.65
CA SER A 196 8.50 -0.13 11.14
C SER A 196 8.94 -1.41 10.45
N ASN A 197 9.56 -1.25 9.28
CA ASN A 197 10.13 -2.29 8.44
C ASN A 197 11.23 -1.67 7.57
N ALA A 198 12.33 -2.39 7.34
CA ALA A 198 13.44 -1.88 6.53
C ALA A 198 13.03 -1.64 5.08
N CYS A 199 13.23 -0.41 4.59
CA CYS A 199 13.18 -0.05 3.19
C CYS A 199 14.64 0.05 2.68
#